data_AF-A0A6N2MDP4-F1
#
_entry.id   AF-A0A6N2MDP4-F1
#
_cell.length_a   1.000
_cell.length_b   1.000
_cell.length_c   1.000
_cell.angle_alpha   90.00
_cell.angle_beta   90.00
_cell.angle_gamma   90.00
#
_symmetry.space_group_name_H-M   'P 1'
#
loop_
_entity.id
_entity.type
_entity.pdbx_description
1 polymer ?
#
loop_
_entity_poly.entity_id
_entity_poly.type
_entity_poly.pdbx_seq_one_letter_code
_entity_poly.pdbx_strand_id
1 'polypeptide(L)'
;MVVSLRDLDSVSAFQGDGQKAGLEIWWIENFRPIPSPKSSHGIFFMGDSYLILKTTALKSGSLCHDIHYWLGKDTSQVSHYFIF
;
A
#
# COMPACT_ATOMS: atom_id res chain seq x y z
N MET A 1 -7.37 -15.04 12.57
CA MET A 1 -5.90 -14.99 12.46
C MET A 1 -5.56 -13.51 12.38
N VAL A 2 -4.99 -12.94 13.44
CA VAL A 2 -4.62 -11.52 13.49
C VAL A 2 -3.19 -11.46 12.96
N VAL A 3 -2.99 -10.87 11.79
CA VAL A 3 -1.64 -10.65 11.28
C VAL A 3 -1.07 -9.49 12.07
N SER A 4 0.02 -9.71 12.79
CA SER A 4 0.65 -8.64 13.56
C SER A 4 1.26 -7.65 12.59
N LEU A 5 1.10 -6.34 12.80
CA LEU A 5 1.88 -5.31 12.09
C LEU A 5 3.40 -5.57 12.17
N ARG A 6 3.85 -6.30 13.19
CA ARG A 6 5.24 -6.78 13.36
C ARG A 6 5.66 -7.86 12.36
N ASP A 7 4.72 -8.65 11.84
CA ASP A 7 5.02 -9.65 10.81
C ASP A 7 5.23 -8.96 9.44
N LEU A 8 4.67 -7.77 9.26
CA LEU A 8 4.90 -6.90 8.10
C LEU A 8 6.31 -6.26 8.12
N ASP A 9 6.84 -5.95 9.31
CA ASP A 9 8.20 -5.41 9.49
C ASP A 9 9.28 -6.37 8.99
N SER A 10 9.00 -7.68 8.95
CA SER A 10 9.88 -8.71 8.38
C SER A 10 9.77 -8.86 6.85
N VAL A 11 8.80 -8.19 6.21
CA VAL A 11 8.68 -8.17 4.75
C VAL A 11 9.38 -6.93 4.23
N SER A 12 10.47 -7.12 3.48
CA SER A 12 11.24 -6.08 2.78
C SER A 12 10.44 -5.23 1.77
N ALA A 13 9.11 -5.33 1.76
CA ALA A 13 8.22 -4.79 0.74
C ALA A 13 8.11 -3.26 0.75
N PHE A 14 8.41 -2.62 1.88
CA PHE A 14 8.34 -1.16 2.03
C PHE A 14 9.71 -0.47 2.19
N GLN A 15 10.80 -1.22 1.96
CA GLN A 15 12.13 -0.73 2.29
C GLN A 15 12.56 0.40 1.34
N GLY A 16 12.56 1.62 1.86
CA GLY A 16 12.94 2.83 1.12
C GLY A 16 11.75 3.64 0.58
N ASP A 17 10.53 3.12 0.73
CA ASP A 17 9.32 3.83 0.34
C ASP A 17 9.01 4.97 1.31
N GLY A 18 8.36 6.01 0.80
CA GLY A 18 8.12 7.24 1.54
C GLY A 18 9.34 8.13 1.77
N GLN A 19 10.55 7.73 1.38
CA GLN A 19 11.75 8.58 1.56
C GLN A 19 11.84 9.75 0.58
N LYS A 20 11.00 9.74 -0.47
CA LYS A 20 10.95 10.78 -1.50
C LYS A 20 9.51 11.17 -1.81
N ALA A 21 9.30 12.45 -2.13
CA ALA A 21 8.02 12.90 -2.64
C ALA A 21 7.62 12.10 -3.90
N GLY A 22 6.42 11.55 -3.88
CA GLY A 22 6.02 10.55 -4.84
C GLY A 22 4.62 9.98 -4.59
N LEU A 23 4.26 9.01 -5.41
CA LEU A 23 3.10 8.15 -5.22
C LEU A 23 3.62 6.73 -5.41
N GLU A 24 3.37 5.89 -4.40
CA GLU A 24 3.76 4.50 -4.38
C GLU A 24 2.49 3.68 -4.13
N ILE A 25 2.28 2.67 -4.95
CA ILE A 25 1.06 1.84 -4.92
C ILE A 25 1.49 0.39 -4.90
N TRP A 26 0.88 -0.37 -4.02
CA TRP A 26 1.02 -1.83 -3.94
C TRP A 26 -0.34 -2.46 -4.08
N TRP A 27 -0.43 -3.57 -4.81
CA TRP A 27 -1.56 -4.48 -4.64
C TRP A 27 -1.24 -5.50 -3.55
N ILE A 28 -2.26 -6.11 -2.97
CA ILE A 28 -2.11 -7.17 -1.97
C ILE A 28 -2.34 -8.51 -2.66
N GLU A 29 -1.29 -9.34 -2.70
CA GLU A 29 -1.37 -10.71 -3.18
C GLU A 29 -0.84 -11.64 -2.08
N ASN A 30 -1.60 -12.68 -1.72
CA ASN A 30 -1.19 -13.66 -0.69
C ASN A 30 -0.69 -13.02 0.62
N PHE A 31 -1.39 -11.97 1.10
CA PHE A 31 -1.02 -11.21 2.31
C PHE A 31 0.35 -10.52 2.23
N ARG A 32 0.78 -10.16 1.02
CA ARG A 32 2.02 -9.41 0.80
C ARG A 32 1.75 -8.21 -0.10
N PRO A 33 2.32 -7.03 0.22
CA PRO A 33 2.28 -5.90 -0.68
C PRO A 33 3.26 -6.14 -1.82
N ILE A 34 2.78 -6.02 -3.06
CA ILE A 34 3.59 -6.12 -4.26
C ILE A 34 3.52 -4.78 -5.01
N PRO A 35 4.66 -4.16 -5.33
CA PRO A 35 4.67 -2.84 -5.97
C PRO A 35 4.00 -2.91 -7.35
N SER A 36 3.03 -2.03 -7.57
CA SER A 36 2.34 -1.87 -8.85
C SER A 36 3.23 -1.08 -9.82
N PRO A 37 3.34 -1.50 -11.08
CA PRO A 37 4.04 -0.72 -12.10
C PRO A 37 3.54 0.73 -12.20
N LYS A 38 4.44 1.68 -12.47
CA LYS A 38 4.07 3.10 -12.66
C LYS A 38 3.08 3.30 -13.80
N SER A 39 3.11 2.44 -14.82
CA SER A 39 2.18 2.45 -15.96
C SER A 39 0.75 2.04 -15.59
N SER A 40 0.55 1.30 -14.50
CA SER A 40 -0.77 0.87 -14.02
C SER A 40 -1.31 1.76 -12.90
N HIS A 41 -0.64 2.85 -12.55
CA HIS A 41 -1.15 3.79 -11.55
C HIS A 41 -2.47 4.40 -12.03
N GLY A 42 -3.52 4.26 -11.22
CA GLY A 42 -4.88 4.70 -11.54
C GLY A 42 -5.78 3.62 -12.13
N ILE A 43 -5.24 2.42 -12.42
CA ILE A 43 -6.03 1.25 -12.82
C ILE A 43 -6.13 0.33 -11.60
N PHE A 44 -7.35 0.14 -11.09
CA PHE A 44 -7.64 -0.70 -9.93
C PHE A 44 -8.59 -1.83 -10.33
N PHE A 45 -8.22 -3.08 -10.03
CA PHE A 45 -9.02 -4.25 -10.35
C PHE A 45 -9.98 -4.59 -9.21
N MET A 46 -11.25 -4.83 -9.53
CA MET A 46 -12.31 -5.05 -8.54
C MET A 46 -12.13 -6.29 -7.66
N GLY A 47 -11.32 -7.27 -8.08
CA GLY A 47 -11.00 -8.46 -7.28
C GLY A 47 -9.86 -8.25 -6.28
N ASP A 48 -9.10 -7.17 -6.41
CA ASP A 48 -7.87 -6.96 -5.66
C ASP A 48 -8.04 -5.87 -4.59
N SER A 49 -7.06 -5.80 -3.70
CA SER A 49 -6.95 -4.74 -2.71
C SER A 49 -5.62 -4.03 -2.89
N TYR A 50 -5.60 -2.73 -2.65
CA TYR A 50 -4.42 -1.89 -2.88
C TYR A 50 -4.12 -1.02 -1.67
N LEU A 51 -2.83 -0.82 -1.42
CA LEU A 51 -2.29 0.18 -0.51
C LEU A 51 -1.66 1.28 -1.33
N ILE A 52 -1.92 2.53 -0.96
CA ILE A 52 -1.40 3.72 -1.63
C ILE A 52 -0.72 4.60 -0.59
N LEU A 53 0.55 4.91 -0.82
CA LEU A 53 1.31 5.89 -0.06
C LEU A 53 1.54 7.11 -0.93
N LYS A 54 0.98 8.24 -0.51
CA LYS A 54 1.31 9.54 -1.08
C LYS A 54 2.30 10.23 -0.15
N THR A 55 3.49 10.51 -0.68
CA THR A 55 4.49 11.29 0.03
C THR A 55 4.59 12.68 -0.60
N THR A 56 4.41 13.71 0.22
CA THR A 56 4.43 15.11 -0.19
C THR A 56 5.54 15.85 0.55
N ALA A 57 6.47 16.47 -0.18
CA ALA A 57 7.45 17.36 0.44
C ALA A 57 6.79 18.69 0.80
N LEU A 58 6.83 19.04 2.08
CA LEU A 58 6.31 20.31 2.57
C LEU A 58 7.35 21.42 2.39
N LYS A 59 6.88 22.67 2.36
CA LYS A 59 7.75 23.86 2.26
C LYS A 59 8.74 23.96 3.43
N SER A 60 8.44 23.32 4.56
CA SER A 60 9.31 23.19 5.74
C SER A 60 10.50 22.26 5.52
N GLY A 61 10.56 21.51 4.41
CA GLY A 61 11.58 20.49 4.17
C GLY A 61 11.24 19.12 4.80
N SER A 62 10.14 19.01 5.55
CA SER A 62 9.64 17.74 6.07
C SER A 62 8.80 17.00 5.03
N LEU A 63 8.69 15.68 5.17
CA LEU A 63 7.79 14.85 4.35
C LEU A 63 6.47 14.65 5.10
N CYS A 64 5.37 14.72 4.35
CA CYS A 64 4.03 14.35 4.79
C CYS A 64 3.65 13.05 4.09
N HIS A 65 3.04 12.13 4.84
CA HIS A 65 2.64 10.82 4.36
C HIS A 65 1.13 10.66 4.52
N ASP A 66 0.44 10.46 3.41
CA ASP A 66 -0.97 10.12 3.37
C ASP A 66 -1.11 8.68 2.89
N ILE A 67 -1.67 7.82 3.75
CA ILE A 67 -1.88 6.40 3.47
C ILE A 67 -3.35 6.18 3.15
N HIS A 68 -3.62 5.60 1.99
CA HIS A 68 -4.96 5.23 1.55
C HIS A 68 -5.00 3.74 1.24
N TYR A 69 -6.15 3.12 1.50
CA TYR A 69 -6.42 1.77 1.07
C TYR A 69 -7.61 1.76 0.12
N TRP A 70 -7.54 0.90 -0.88
CA TRP A 70 -8.63 0.64 -1.80
C TRP A 70 -9.01 -0.83 -1.72
N LEU A 71 -10.27 -1.10 -1.42
CA LEU A 71 -10.82 -2.44 -1.34
C LEU A 71 -11.71 -2.67 -2.55
N GLY A 72 -11.30 -3.59 -3.42
CA GLY A 72 -12.12 -4.01 -4.55
C GLY A 72 -13.42 -4.63 -4.07
N LYS A 73 -14.51 -4.35 -4.79
CA LYS A 73 -15.85 -4.84 -4.43
C LYS A 73 -15.92 -6.38 -4.37
N ASP A 74 -15.19 -7.05 -5.23
CA ASP A 74 -15.18 -8.50 -5.37
C ASP A 74 -13.95 -9.13 -4.67
N THR A 75 -13.24 -8.35 -3.85
CA THR A 75 -12.08 -8.85 -3.11
C THR A 75 -12.50 -9.81 -2.02
N SER A 76 -11.65 -10.80 -1.75
CA SER A 76 -11.93 -11.79 -0.71
C SER A 76 -12.02 -11.12 0.66
N GLN A 77 -12.91 -11.62 1.53
CA GLN A 77 -13.08 -11.12 2.90
C GLN A 77 -11.76 -11.18 3.70
N VAL A 78 -10.83 -12.02 3.26
CA VAL A 78 -9.49 -12.21 3.82
C VAL A 78 -8.60 -10.98 3.62
N SER A 79 -8.70 -10.28 2.48
CA SER A 79 -8.00 -9.02 2.23
C SER A 79 -8.50 -7.90 3.14
N HIS A 80 -9.77 -7.98 3.56
CA HIS A 80 -10.39 -7.00 4.45
C HIS A 80 -9.71 -6.99 5.83
N TYR A 81 -9.34 -8.16 6.37
CA TYR A 81 -8.65 -8.29 7.66
C TYR A 81 -7.15 -7.99 7.63
N PHE A 82 -6.56 -7.81 6.44
CA PHE A 82 -5.13 -7.51 6.33
C PHE A 82 -4.85 -6.01 6.40
N ILE A 83 -5.84 -5.19 6.05
CA ILE A 83 -5.72 -3.73 6.01
C ILE A 83 -6.18 -3.09 7.34
N PHE A 84 -6.82 -3.86 8.23
CA PHE A 84 -7.26 -3.45 9.58
C PHE A 84 -6.59 -4.32 10.65
#